data_AF-A0A914MP89-F1
#
_entry.id   AF-A0A914MP89-F1
#
_cell.length_a   1.000
_cell.length_b   1.000
_cell.length_c   1.000
_cell.angle_alpha   90.00
_cell.angle_beta   90.00
_cell.angle_gamma   90.00
#
_symmetry.space_group_name_H-M   'P 1'
#
loop_
_entity.id
_entity.type
_entity.pdbx_description
1 polymer ?
#
loop_
_entity_poly.entity_id
_entity_poly.type
_entity_poly.pdbx_seq_one_letter_code
_entity_poly.pdbx_strand_id
1 'polypeptide(L)'
;MVSASSIILCISILLVFGFVQSEEVGLGKHVLVNEEIIELKDNTRIAENDTDLEQYRKLPGACDVTLDNDGNIILWYSKNSSTTEFGCSVDLVTKNEGHIPLIFGISHSGNLADCITKENSVPDNCISFSYSMNVSEFKELKNGPQEGEVSDCSHETDCKNKGGVCRNTTAFYSVGWMPETNTGNYYYFLQPVGDIATNAIKMKNAQDTTFNLTIKGTEFSFPKKQYKSFSNLCYKNEKLRKAEEWKIMDSNYNNQDFTHLFTFNILPIEAMRQSLQDIYAMCRKSRTAGCKEHATLLKCDKIFVKFDKEYFRMLVPDITTDVQTGNTTRSATTKDGNTTNDKESTQNIGTTSDAKNPNTGPSETTTTKYKVNTRKVFTITPKTTVASESGTIPIILIIIGILIFVTIIIGILIWFFVFHNKDKKEDKKDEEKCPPPLNATKSNQDSTIGEKEDHSKEDSKEDSIVDKTQSDPTEELNDPSTVVETQIDHAESLNNPSTVVGTQLDIDVKAGAEVPDSIEFD
;
A
#
# COMPACT_ATOMS: atom_id res chain seq x y z
N MET A 1 50.10 -9.09 -25.03
CA MET A 1 48.89 -9.82 -25.45
C MET A 1 48.14 -10.21 -24.18
N VAL A 2 46.96 -9.66 -23.95
CA VAL A 2 46.10 -10.11 -22.84
C VAL A 2 45.55 -11.47 -23.24
N SER A 3 45.85 -12.52 -22.45
CA SER A 3 45.35 -13.86 -22.71
C SER A 3 43.82 -13.87 -22.65
N ALA A 4 43.17 -14.57 -23.58
CA ALA A 4 41.71 -14.73 -23.58
C ALA A 4 41.17 -15.24 -22.22
N SER A 5 41.98 -16.02 -21.48
CA SER A 5 41.63 -16.46 -20.11
C SER A 5 41.46 -15.30 -19.13
N SER A 6 42.25 -14.22 -19.24
CA SER A 6 42.16 -13.08 -18.32
C SER A 6 40.89 -12.25 -18.54
N ILE A 7 40.41 -12.17 -19.79
CA ILE A 7 39.16 -11.47 -20.12
C ILE A 7 37.95 -12.27 -19.65
N ILE A 8 37.95 -13.59 -19.88
CA ILE A 8 36.89 -14.49 -19.39
C ILE A 8 36.84 -14.46 -17.86
N LEU A 9 37.99 -14.48 -17.19
CA LEU A 9 38.03 -14.40 -15.72
C LEU A 9 37.48 -13.06 -15.20
N CYS A 10 37.80 -11.92 -15.81
CA CYS A 10 37.24 -10.63 -15.41
C CYS A 10 35.73 -10.53 -15.67
N ILE A 11 35.22 -11.04 -16.79
CA ILE A 11 33.78 -11.07 -17.08
C ILE A 11 33.07 -12.01 -16.10
N SER A 12 33.65 -13.18 -15.82
CA SER A 12 33.12 -14.09 -14.79
C SER A 12 33.14 -13.46 -13.40
N ILE A 13 34.19 -12.71 -13.06
CA ILE A 13 34.27 -11.97 -11.79
C ILE A 13 33.20 -10.87 -11.74
N LEU A 14 32.97 -10.11 -12.81
CA LEU A 14 31.93 -9.08 -12.87
C LEU A 14 30.50 -9.66 -12.88
N LEU A 15 30.32 -10.86 -13.46
CA LEU A 15 29.05 -11.61 -13.40
C LEU A 15 28.83 -12.25 -12.02
N VAL A 16 29.90 -12.63 -11.31
CA VAL A 16 29.86 -13.15 -9.93
C VAL A 16 29.67 -12.03 -8.91
N PHE A 17 30.27 -10.85 -9.13
CA PHE A 17 29.90 -9.60 -8.47
C PHE A 17 28.64 -8.99 -9.11
N GLY A 18 27.69 -9.86 -9.48
CA GLY A 18 26.38 -9.47 -9.97
C GLY A 18 25.89 -8.30 -9.13
N PHE A 19 25.61 -7.19 -9.81
CA PHE A 19 25.19 -5.93 -9.22
C PHE A 19 24.31 -6.22 -8.02
N VAL A 20 24.84 -5.98 -6.81
CA VAL A 20 24.05 -6.08 -5.59
C VAL A 20 22.90 -5.09 -5.80
N GLN A 21 21.72 -5.62 -6.10
CA GLN A 21 20.55 -4.80 -6.38
C GLN A 21 20.16 -4.18 -5.06
N SER A 22 20.47 -2.89 -4.95
CA SER A 22 20.05 -2.07 -3.84
C SER A 22 18.71 -1.47 -4.20
N GLU A 23 17.71 -1.73 -3.38
CA GLU A 23 16.37 -1.19 -3.53
C GLU A 23 16.09 -0.17 -2.43
N GLU A 24 15.24 0.82 -2.73
CA GLU A 24 14.71 1.73 -1.72
C GLU A 24 13.29 1.32 -1.37
N VAL A 25 13.01 1.14 -0.07
CA VAL A 25 11.70 0.74 0.45
C VAL A 25 11.17 1.74 1.46
N GLY A 26 9.84 1.79 1.58
CA GLY A 26 9.18 2.62 2.58
C GLY A 26 9.16 4.12 2.25
N LEU A 27 8.54 4.90 3.14
CA LEU A 27 8.49 6.36 3.01
C LEU A 27 9.88 6.98 3.23
N GLY A 28 10.62 6.47 4.21
CA GLY A 28 11.98 6.87 4.54
C GLY A 28 13.03 6.45 3.52
N LYS A 29 12.67 5.69 2.47
CA LYS A 29 13.60 5.23 1.41
C LYS A 29 14.79 4.45 1.98
N HIS A 30 14.51 3.53 2.89
CA HIS A 30 15.50 2.67 3.52
C HIS A 30 16.18 1.79 2.47
N VAL A 31 17.47 1.51 2.66
CA VAL A 31 18.27 0.75 1.70
C VAL A 31 18.15 -0.74 1.98
N LEU A 32 17.49 -1.45 1.08
CA LEU A 32 17.31 -2.91 1.11
C LEU A 32 18.37 -3.57 0.23
N VAL A 33 19.11 -4.53 0.79
CA VAL A 33 20.09 -5.36 0.09
C VAL A 33 19.96 -6.79 0.58
N ASN A 34 19.76 -7.74 -0.35
CA ASN A 34 19.61 -9.17 -0.04
C ASN A 34 18.58 -9.45 1.08
N GLU A 35 17.40 -8.81 1.00
CA GLU A 35 16.31 -8.94 1.99
C GLU A 35 16.63 -8.37 3.39
N GLU A 36 17.73 -7.63 3.55
CA GLU A 36 18.13 -6.94 4.79
C GLU A 36 18.18 -5.42 4.61
N ILE A 37 17.74 -4.68 5.63
CA ILE A 37 17.83 -3.22 5.68
C ILE A 37 19.21 -2.85 6.22
N ILE A 38 20.11 -2.43 5.33
CA ILE A 38 21.49 -2.08 5.68
C ILE A 38 21.64 -0.64 6.16
N GLU A 39 20.70 0.24 5.80
CA GLU A 39 20.70 1.65 6.16
C GLU A 39 19.28 2.19 6.30
N LEU A 40 18.93 2.66 7.50
CA LEU A 40 17.74 3.46 7.75
C LEU A 40 18.07 4.93 7.45
N LYS A 41 17.66 5.41 6.29
CA LYS A 41 17.83 6.83 5.93
C LYS A 41 17.12 7.79 6.89
N ASP A 42 17.59 9.04 6.88
CA ASP A 42 17.02 10.21 7.56
C ASP A 42 17.11 10.26 9.09
N ASN A 43 18.14 9.63 9.69
CA ASN A 43 18.34 9.57 11.15
C ASN A 43 17.02 9.22 11.84
N THR A 44 16.56 7.98 11.75
CA THR A 44 15.22 7.64 12.24
C THR A 44 15.21 7.21 13.68
N ARG A 45 14.05 7.38 14.34
CA ARG A 45 13.77 6.86 15.67
C ARG A 45 12.36 6.30 15.76
N ILE A 46 12.07 5.57 16.83
CA ILE A 46 10.72 5.13 17.15
C ILE A 46 9.93 6.32 17.73
N ALA A 47 8.69 6.49 17.26
CA ALA A 47 7.74 7.43 17.87
C ALA A 47 7.27 6.89 19.23
N GLU A 48 7.34 7.73 20.26
CA GLU A 48 6.90 7.42 21.63
C GLU A 48 5.51 8.01 21.93
N ASN A 49 5.13 9.08 21.24
CA ASN A 49 3.86 9.79 21.44
C ASN A 49 3.39 10.49 20.14
N ASP A 50 2.16 11.01 20.12
CA ASP A 50 1.56 11.61 18.91
C ASP A 50 2.32 12.87 18.40
N THR A 51 3.00 13.60 19.30
CA THR A 51 3.81 14.78 18.94
C THR A 51 4.97 14.39 18.03
N ASP A 52 5.52 13.19 18.21
CA ASP A 52 6.60 12.68 17.36
C ASP A 52 6.15 12.48 15.91
N LEU A 53 4.84 12.32 15.69
CA LEU A 53 4.25 12.13 14.36
C LEU A 53 4.06 13.45 13.59
N GLU A 54 4.19 14.62 14.23
CA GLU A 54 3.97 15.92 13.57
C GLU A 54 4.88 16.12 12.37
N GLN A 55 6.13 15.68 12.48
CA GLN A 55 7.14 15.88 11.44
C GLN A 55 7.01 14.85 10.33
N TYR A 56 6.72 13.61 10.71
CA TYR A 56 6.34 12.58 9.75
C TYR A 56 5.15 13.02 8.89
N ARG A 57 4.08 13.57 9.49
CA ARG A 57 2.87 14.03 8.78
C ARG A 57 3.14 15.16 7.77
N LYS A 58 4.28 15.84 7.85
CA LYS A 58 4.69 16.88 6.90
C LYS A 58 5.43 16.31 5.68
N LEU A 59 5.85 15.04 5.72
CA LEU A 59 6.57 14.42 4.61
C LEU A 59 5.62 14.16 3.42
N PRO A 60 6.06 14.44 2.18
CA PRO A 60 5.28 14.08 1.00
C PRO A 60 5.05 12.56 0.91
N GLY A 61 3.79 12.14 0.84
CA GLY A 61 3.41 10.72 0.81
C GLY A 61 3.26 10.07 2.19
N ALA A 62 3.39 10.83 3.28
CA ALA A 62 3.06 10.35 4.62
C ALA A 62 1.56 10.06 4.77
N CYS A 63 1.24 9.04 5.56
CA CYS A 63 -0.12 8.72 5.92
C CYS A 63 -0.66 9.68 6.99
N ASP A 64 -1.98 9.88 7.01
CA ASP A 64 -2.66 10.50 8.15
C ASP A 64 -2.67 9.50 9.32
N VAL A 65 -1.79 9.73 10.30
CA VAL A 65 -1.54 8.82 11.42
C VAL A 65 -1.76 9.50 12.76
N THR A 66 -2.27 8.73 13.72
CA THR A 66 -2.36 9.11 15.13
C THR A 66 -1.99 7.95 16.04
N LEU A 67 -1.59 8.23 17.28
CA LEU A 67 -1.56 7.21 18.35
C LEU A 67 -2.81 7.30 19.22
N ASP A 68 -3.44 6.17 19.51
CA ASP A 68 -4.52 6.13 20.51
C ASP A 68 -3.98 6.16 21.95
N ASN A 69 -4.89 6.21 22.94
CA ASN A 69 -4.51 6.28 24.35
C ASN A 69 -3.70 5.06 24.82
N ASP A 70 -3.86 3.93 24.14
CA ASP A 70 -3.10 2.71 24.44
C ASP A 70 -1.77 2.70 23.68
N GLY A 71 -1.49 3.68 22.84
CA GLY A 71 -0.28 3.78 22.02
C GLY A 71 -0.35 2.98 20.72
N ASN A 72 -1.52 2.46 20.34
CA ASN A 72 -1.70 1.80 19.05
C ASN A 72 -1.65 2.83 17.92
N ILE A 73 -1.14 2.41 16.78
CA ILE A 73 -1.01 3.27 15.61
C ILE A 73 -2.30 3.16 14.81
N ILE A 74 -2.92 4.29 14.49
CA ILE A 74 -4.12 4.35 13.66
C ILE A 74 -3.80 5.14 12.39
N LEU A 75 -3.91 4.48 11.24
CA LEU A 75 -3.90 5.12 9.92
C LEU A 75 -5.32 5.47 9.53
N TRP A 76 -5.55 6.73 9.16
CA TRP A 76 -6.83 7.24 8.72
C TRP A 76 -6.91 7.35 7.20
N TYR A 77 -8.01 6.84 6.65
CA TYR A 77 -8.41 6.97 5.26
C TYR A 77 -9.68 7.81 5.22
N SER A 78 -9.48 9.13 5.19
CA SER A 78 -10.55 10.14 5.26
C SER A 78 -10.96 10.60 3.86
N LYS A 79 -12.24 10.89 3.66
CA LYS A 79 -12.75 11.41 2.39
C LYS A 79 -12.07 12.72 2.00
N ASN A 80 -11.67 12.84 0.72
CA ASN A 80 -10.99 14.00 0.16
C ASN A 80 -9.67 14.36 0.87
N SER A 81 -8.96 13.37 1.41
CA SER A 81 -7.63 13.55 2.00
C SER A 81 -6.52 13.27 0.99
N SER A 82 -5.31 13.77 1.29
CA SER A 82 -4.10 13.42 0.54
C SER A 82 -3.90 11.91 0.43
N THR A 83 -4.22 11.16 1.50
CA THR A 83 -4.18 9.69 1.49
C THR A 83 -5.11 9.09 0.44
N THR A 84 -6.36 9.57 0.35
CA THR A 84 -7.31 9.07 -0.65
C THR A 84 -6.90 9.42 -2.08
N GLU A 85 -6.32 10.61 -2.28
CA GLU A 85 -6.02 11.15 -3.61
C GLU A 85 -4.70 10.61 -4.16
N PHE A 86 -3.65 10.57 -3.35
CA PHE A 86 -2.29 10.25 -3.79
C PHE A 86 -1.74 8.93 -3.25
N GLY A 87 -2.47 8.27 -2.33
CA GLY A 87 -1.94 7.18 -1.53
C GLY A 87 -0.90 7.67 -0.52
N CYS A 88 -0.46 6.77 0.35
CA CYS A 88 0.56 7.06 1.36
C CYS A 88 1.31 5.81 1.77
N SER A 89 2.43 5.99 2.48
CA SER A 89 3.25 4.91 3.03
C SER A 89 3.60 5.17 4.48
N VAL A 90 3.62 4.12 5.30
CA VAL A 90 4.09 4.15 6.69
C VAL A 90 5.18 3.10 6.88
N ASP A 91 6.21 3.48 7.64
CA ASP A 91 7.33 2.62 8.01
C ASP A 91 7.14 2.16 9.45
N LEU A 92 6.99 0.85 9.62
CA LEU A 92 6.76 0.22 10.92
C LEU A 92 7.94 -0.68 11.24
N VAL A 93 8.32 -0.71 12.52
CA VAL A 93 9.25 -1.72 13.02
C VAL A 93 8.49 -2.76 13.83
N THR A 94 8.89 -4.02 13.67
CA THR A 94 8.16 -5.20 14.16
C THR A 94 9.08 -6.16 14.91
N LYS A 95 8.46 -7.06 15.67
CA LYS A 95 9.14 -8.15 16.39
C LYS A 95 9.43 -9.39 15.51
N ASN A 96 8.86 -9.46 14.30
CA ASN A 96 8.84 -10.64 13.42
C ASN A 96 8.30 -11.91 14.12
N GLU A 97 6.99 -11.93 14.37
CA GLU A 97 6.30 -13.08 14.96
C GLU A 97 5.72 -14.05 13.91
N GLY A 98 6.14 -13.90 12.64
CA GLY A 98 5.69 -14.73 11.52
C GLY A 98 4.23 -14.52 11.12
N HIS A 99 3.59 -13.46 11.63
CA HIS A 99 2.25 -13.02 11.28
C HIS A 99 2.07 -11.53 11.57
N ILE A 100 1.23 -10.86 10.78
CA ILE A 100 0.98 -9.41 10.88
C ILE A 100 -0.49 -9.19 11.26
N PRO A 101 -0.79 -8.90 12.55
CA PRO A 101 -2.14 -8.60 12.98
C PRO A 101 -2.52 -7.14 12.67
N LEU A 102 -3.67 -6.96 12.04
CA LEU A 102 -4.25 -5.67 11.66
C LEU A 102 -5.72 -5.61 12.07
N ILE A 103 -6.20 -4.41 12.38
CA ILE A 103 -7.62 -4.16 12.61
C ILE A 103 -8.10 -3.13 11.60
N PHE A 104 -9.11 -3.47 10.81
CA PHE A 104 -9.77 -2.52 9.92
C PHE A 104 -11.07 -2.05 10.56
N GLY A 105 -11.43 -0.79 10.33
CA GLY A 105 -12.71 -0.28 10.82
C GLY A 105 -13.23 0.94 10.09
N ILE A 106 -14.51 1.25 10.31
CA ILE A 106 -15.16 2.48 9.87
C ILE A 106 -15.40 3.38 11.09
N SER A 107 -15.11 4.67 10.93
CA SER A 107 -15.56 5.72 11.82
C SER A 107 -16.70 6.49 11.14
N HIS A 108 -17.80 6.70 11.88
CA HIS A 108 -18.98 7.41 11.42
C HIS A 108 -19.58 8.21 12.58
N SER A 109 -20.18 9.36 12.25
CA SER A 109 -20.89 10.23 13.19
C SER A 109 -22.39 9.90 13.33
N GLY A 110 -22.98 9.15 12.39
CA GLY A 110 -24.41 8.81 12.32
C GLY A 110 -24.73 7.34 12.56
N ASN A 111 -25.79 6.81 11.95
CA ASN A 111 -26.06 5.37 11.91
C ASN A 111 -25.17 4.71 10.84
N LEU A 112 -24.50 3.60 11.19
CA LEU A 112 -23.64 2.88 10.22
C LEU A 112 -24.42 2.48 8.96
N ALA A 113 -25.70 2.13 9.12
CA ALA A 113 -26.56 1.74 8.01
C ALA A 113 -26.78 2.84 6.98
N ASP A 114 -26.69 4.10 7.39
CA ASP A 114 -26.87 5.25 6.51
C ASP A 114 -25.64 5.47 5.62
N CYS A 115 -24.44 5.12 6.11
CA CYS A 115 -23.21 5.30 5.36
C CYS A 115 -22.75 4.04 4.60
N ILE A 116 -23.24 2.85 4.97
CA ILE A 116 -23.11 1.62 4.17
C ILE A 116 -24.45 1.37 3.45
N THR A 117 -24.70 2.14 2.38
CA THR A 117 -25.99 2.17 1.69
C THR A 117 -26.29 0.89 0.91
N LYS A 118 -27.57 0.50 0.84
CA LYS A 118 -28.09 -0.66 0.08
C LYS A 118 -28.19 -0.47 -1.44
N GLU A 119 -28.02 0.75 -1.95
CA GLU A 119 -28.58 1.11 -3.27
C GLU A 119 -27.70 0.83 -4.49
N ASN A 120 -26.48 0.31 -4.37
CA ASN A 120 -25.67 -0.01 -5.57
C ASN A 120 -24.84 -1.27 -5.36
N SER A 121 -24.66 -2.05 -6.44
CA SER A 121 -23.96 -3.33 -6.44
C SER A 121 -22.44 -3.22 -6.21
N VAL A 122 -21.88 -2.00 -6.28
CA VAL A 122 -20.45 -1.75 -6.04
C VAL A 122 -20.20 -1.60 -4.54
N PRO A 123 -19.18 -2.26 -3.99
CA PRO A 123 -18.79 -2.04 -2.62
C PRO A 123 -18.50 -0.56 -2.34
N ASP A 124 -19.13 -0.05 -1.29
CA ASP A 124 -18.85 1.26 -0.72
C ASP A 124 -17.87 1.12 0.45
N ASN A 125 -17.18 2.21 0.78
CA ASN A 125 -16.19 2.25 1.86
C ASN A 125 -15.04 1.27 1.63
N CYS A 126 -14.35 1.39 0.50
CA CYS A 126 -13.20 0.56 0.19
C CYS A 126 -11.90 1.26 0.58
N ILE A 127 -10.92 0.47 1.01
CA ILE A 127 -9.53 0.89 1.15
C ILE A 127 -8.64 -0.12 0.44
N SER A 128 -7.79 0.36 -0.46
CA SER A 128 -6.77 -0.44 -1.12
C SER A 128 -5.43 -0.28 -0.44
N PHE A 129 -4.75 -1.38 -0.20
CA PHE A 129 -3.46 -1.41 0.47
C PHE A 129 -2.52 -2.45 -0.14
N SER A 130 -1.23 -2.25 0.11
CA SER A 130 -0.17 -3.21 -0.14
C SER A 130 0.89 -3.08 0.94
N TYR A 131 1.89 -3.94 0.88
CA TYR A 131 2.94 -4.03 1.90
C TYR A 131 4.23 -4.53 1.27
N SER A 132 5.35 -4.29 1.97
CA SER A 132 6.66 -4.84 1.62
C SER A 132 7.04 -4.59 0.16
N MET A 133 7.07 -3.31 -0.21
CA MET A 133 7.23 -2.87 -1.58
C MET A 133 8.31 -1.79 -1.70
N ASN A 134 9.04 -1.83 -2.82
CA ASN A 134 9.97 -0.77 -3.18
C ASN A 134 9.25 0.46 -3.75
N VAL A 135 9.95 1.60 -3.72
CA VAL A 135 9.40 2.90 -4.09
C VAL A 135 8.96 2.98 -5.55
N SER A 136 9.71 2.34 -6.47
CA SER A 136 9.37 2.31 -7.90
C SER A 136 8.06 1.57 -8.15
N GLU A 137 7.89 0.40 -7.54
CA GLU A 137 6.70 -0.41 -7.71
C GLU A 137 5.47 0.25 -7.08
N PHE A 138 5.63 0.91 -5.92
CA PHE A 138 4.54 1.68 -5.32
C PHE A 138 4.06 2.78 -6.26
N LYS A 139 4.99 3.48 -6.93
CA LYS A 139 4.66 4.52 -7.91
C LYS A 139 3.89 3.96 -9.11
N GLU A 140 4.22 2.77 -9.57
CA GLU A 140 3.52 2.11 -10.68
C GLU A 140 2.08 1.75 -10.30
N LEU A 141 1.90 1.14 -9.12
CA LEU A 141 0.60 0.65 -8.65
C LEU A 141 -0.40 1.75 -8.31
N LYS A 142 0.03 3.02 -8.18
CA LYS A 142 -0.89 4.17 -8.02
C LYS A 142 -1.87 4.32 -9.20
N ASN A 143 -1.52 3.79 -10.37
CA ASN A 143 -2.38 3.83 -11.56
C ASN A 143 -3.31 2.61 -11.66
N GLY A 144 -3.27 1.71 -10.68
CA GLY A 144 -4.05 0.48 -10.66
C GLY A 144 -3.37 -0.71 -11.34
N PRO A 145 -4.04 -1.88 -11.35
CA PRO A 145 -3.46 -3.10 -11.90
C PRO A 145 -3.46 -3.04 -13.43
N GLN A 146 -2.32 -3.38 -14.04
CA GLN A 146 -2.21 -3.39 -15.50
C GLN A 146 -2.81 -4.69 -16.06
N GLU A 147 -3.43 -4.57 -17.23
CA GLU A 147 -3.88 -5.73 -17.99
C GLU A 147 -2.68 -6.50 -18.52
N GLY A 148 -2.69 -7.81 -18.29
CA GLY A 148 -1.70 -8.75 -18.78
C GLY A 148 -2.24 -9.59 -19.93
N GLU A 149 -1.37 -10.47 -20.40
CA GLU A 149 -1.74 -11.49 -21.37
C GLU A 149 -2.48 -12.65 -20.69
N VAL A 150 -3.05 -13.52 -21.52
CA VAL A 150 -3.57 -14.83 -21.10
C VAL A 150 -2.55 -15.62 -20.29
N SER A 151 -1.29 -15.49 -20.65
CA SER A 151 -0.20 -16.20 -19.99
C SER A 151 0.04 -15.70 -18.57
N ASP A 152 -0.56 -14.58 -18.12
CA ASP A 152 -0.36 -13.94 -16.81
C ASP A 152 -1.40 -14.32 -15.74
N CYS A 153 -2.28 -15.27 -16.02
CA CYS A 153 -3.25 -15.79 -15.05
C CYS A 153 -3.16 -17.30 -14.93
N SER A 154 -3.40 -17.83 -13.72
CA SER A 154 -3.40 -19.27 -13.48
C SER A 154 -4.58 -19.99 -14.13
N HIS A 155 -5.71 -19.29 -14.33
CA HIS A 155 -6.95 -19.85 -14.88
C HIS A 155 -7.60 -18.91 -15.89
N GLU A 156 -7.04 -18.82 -17.10
CA GLU A 156 -7.52 -17.92 -18.17
C GLU A 156 -9.03 -18.04 -18.44
N THR A 157 -9.49 -19.26 -18.76
CA THR A 157 -10.88 -19.52 -19.16
C THR A 157 -11.85 -19.05 -18.09
N ASP A 158 -11.53 -19.29 -16.82
CA ASP A 158 -12.38 -18.92 -15.70
C ASP A 158 -12.37 -17.42 -15.45
N CYS A 159 -11.20 -16.78 -15.55
CA CYS A 159 -11.06 -15.34 -15.41
C CYS A 159 -11.90 -14.63 -16.49
N LYS A 160 -11.76 -15.02 -17.76
CA LYS A 160 -12.52 -14.44 -18.89
C LYS A 160 -14.02 -14.68 -18.78
N ASN A 161 -14.44 -15.93 -18.50
CA ASN A 161 -15.86 -16.29 -18.44
C ASN A 161 -16.62 -15.52 -17.35
N LYS A 162 -15.92 -15.15 -16.27
CA LYS A 162 -16.49 -14.39 -15.15
C LYS A 162 -16.32 -12.86 -15.30
N GLY A 163 -15.82 -12.39 -16.46
CA GLY A 163 -15.65 -10.96 -16.75
C GLY A 163 -14.40 -10.33 -16.13
N GLY A 164 -13.48 -11.14 -15.59
CA GLY A 164 -12.17 -10.69 -15.15
C GLY A 164 -11.20 -10.54 -16.33
N VAL A 165 -10.04 -9.94 -16.05
CA VAL A 165 -8.92 -9.83 -16.99
C VAL A 165 -7.63 -10.20 -16.28
N CYS A 166 -6.79 -10.96 -16.98
CA CYS A 166 -5.50 -11.41 -16.47
C CYS A 166 -4.60 -10.20 -16.20
N ARG A 167 -3.79 -10.26 -15.13
CA ARG A 167 -3.00 -9.13 -14.64
C ARG A 167 -1.52 -9.48 -14.57
N ASN A 168 -0.67 -8.61 -15.10
CA ASN A 168 0.78 -8.79 -15.10
C ASN A 168 1.51 -8.02 -13.99
N THR A 169 0.84 -7.05 -13.36
CA THR A 169 1.35 -6.33 -12.20
C THR A 169 1.30 -7.18 -10.94
N THR A 170 2.15 -6.86 -9.98
CA THR A 170 2.05 -7.44 -8.64
C THR A 170 0.72 -7.03 -7.98
N ALA A 171 0.09 -7.97 -7.31
CA ALA A 171 -1.20 -7.77 -6.67
C ALA A 171 -1.07 -6.82 -5.46
N PHE A 172 -2.10 -6.00 -5.30
CA PHE A 172 -2.41 -5.28 -4.08
C PHE A 172 -3.87 -5.57 -3.73
N TYR A 173 -4.26 -5.28 -2.50
CA TYR A 173 -5.50 -5.79 -1.93
C TYR A 173 -6.47 -4.64 -1.65
N SER A 174 -7.76 -4.95 -1.65
CA SER A 174 -8.81 -4.06 -1.17
C SER A 174 -9.61 -4.74 -0.10
N VAL A 175 -9.89 -3.99 0.96
CA VAL A 175 -10.92 -4.29 1.96
C VAL A 175 -12.10 -3.35 1.74
N GLY A 176 -13.30 -3.81 2.02
CA GLY A 176 -14.44 -2.92 2.14
C GLY A 176 -15.66 -3.57 2.80
N TRP A 177 -16.76 -2.80 2.86
CA TRP A 177 -17.99 -3.18 3.52
C TRP A 177 -19.13 -3.24 2.49
N MET A 178 -19.87 -4.35 2.48
CA MET A 178 -20.99 -4.55 1.57
C MET A 178 -22.26 -4.89 2.35
N PRO A 179 -23.41 -4.25 2.08
CA PRO A 179 -24.67 -4.66 2.68
C PRO A 179 -25.12 -6.02 2.11
N GLU A 180 -25.68 -6.87 2.96
CA GLU A 180 -26.48 -8.01 2.52
C GLU A 180 -27.88 -7.52 2.15
N THR A 181 -28.28 -7.79 0.91
CA THR A 181 -29.59 -7.40 0.40
C THR A 181 -30.70 -7.97 1.29
N ASN A 182 -31.65 -7.12 1.69
CA ASN A 182 -32.87 -7.47 2.43
C ASN A 182 -32.72 -8.00 3.87
N THR A 183 -31.51 -8.17 4.42
CA THR A 183 -31.36 -8.69 5.81
C THR A 183 -30.87 -7.65 6.81
N GLY A 184 -30.28 -6.53 6.35
CA GLY A 184 -29.65 -5.55 7.22
C GLY A 184 -28.29 -6.00 7.79
N ASN A 185 -27.80 -7.17 7.38
CA ASN A 185 -26.44 -7.63 7.69
C ASN A 185 -25.43 -6.96 6.75
N TYR A 186 -24.15 -7.13 7.07
CA TYR A 186 -23.04 -6.66 6.25
C TYR A 186 -22.00 -7.76 6.05
N TYR A 187 -21.25 -7.66 4.95
CA TYR A 187 -20.07 -8.45 4.68
C TYR A 187 -18.85 -7.55 4.69
N TYR A 188 -17.78 -8.03 5.30
CA TYR A 188 -16.44 -7.55 4.97
C TYR A 188 -15.95 -8.37 3.80
N PHE A 189 -15.37 -7.72 2.81
CA PHE A 189 -14.67 -8.43 1.75
C PHE A 189 -13.19 -8.06 1.76
N LEU A 190 -12.38 -9.00 1.30
CA LEU A 190 -10.96 -8.84 1.01
C LEU A 190 -10.70 -9.51 -0.32
N GLN A 191 -10.10 -8.78 -1.25
CA GLN A 191 -9.75 -9.29 -2.56
C GLN A 191 -8.48 -8.64 -3.10
N PRO A 192 -7.72 -9.33 -3.96
CA PRO A 192 -6.81 -8.66 -4.88
C PRO A 192 -7.59 -7.69 -5.78
N VAL A 193 -7.08 -6.48 -5.98
CA VAL A 193 -7.72 -5.47 -6.82
C VAL A 193 -7.67 -5.91 -8.28
N GLY A 194 -8.80 -5.91 -8.98
CA GLY A 194 -8.87 -6.38 -10.37
C GLY A 194 -9.09 -7.88 -10.51
N ASP A 195 -9.21 -8.61 -9.39
CA ASP A 195 -9.60 -10.03 -9.35
C ASP A 195 -11.08 -10.20 -9.00
N ILE A 196 -11.66 -11.28 -9.53
CA ILE A 196 -13.02 -11.74 -9.24
C ILE A 196 -13.07 -12.60 -7.96
N ALA A 197 -11.93 -13.13 -7.52
CA ALA A 197 -11.80 -13.90 -6.29
C ALA A 197 -11.96 -13.00 -5.05
N THR A 198 -12.92 -13.33 -4.19
CA THR A 198 -13.26 -12.49 -3.03
C THR A 198 -13.43 -13.33 -1.77
N ASN A 199 -12.62 -13.07 -0.75
CA ASN A 199 -12.86 -13.62 0.58
C ASN A 199 -13.88 -12.72 1.28
N ALA A 200 -15.01 -13.29 1.71
CA ALA A 200 -16.05 -12.52 2.39
C ALA A 200 -16.40 -13.12 3.75
N ILE A 201 -16.71 -12.24 4.71
CA ILE A 201 -17.15 -12.62 6.06
C ILE A 201 -18.45 -11.94 6.36
N LYS A 202 -19.46 -12.77 6.65
CA LYS A 202 -20.77 -12.31 7.06
C LYS A 202 -20.75 -11.86 8.52
N MET A 203 -21.14 -10.62 8.78
CA MET A 203 -21.46 -10.11 10.11
C MET A 203 -22.96 -10.17 10.36
N LYS A 204 -23.32 -10.61 11.56
CA LYS A 204 -24.72 -10.64 12.01
C LYS A 204 -25.16 -9.34 12.68
N ASN A 205 -24.22 -8.47 13.05
CA ASN A 205 -24.52 -7.24 13.76
C ASN A 205 -24.02 -6.04 12.96
N ALA A 206 -24.95 -5.16 12.60
CA ALA A 206 -24.70 -3.89 11.95
C ALA A 206 -23.90 -2.90 12.81
N GLN A 207 -23.71 -3.17 14.09
CA GLN A 207 -22.89 -2.32 14.98
C GLN A 207 -21.41 -2.69 14.97
N ASP A 208 -21.04 -3.87 14.45
CA ASP A 208 -19.63 -4.24 14.33
C ASP A 208 -19.03 -3.39 13.19
N THR A 209 -18.34 -2.30 13.54
CA THR A 209 -17.66 -1.43 12.57
C THR A 209 -16.23 -1.89 12.26
N THR A 210 -15.73 -2.87 13.01
CA THR A 210 -14.33 -3.31 12.97
C THR A 210 -14.19 -4.81 12.75
N PHE A 211 -13.07 -5.22 12.15
CA PHE A 211 -12.67 -6.62 12.10
C PHE A 211 -11.15 -6.81 12.15
N ASN A 212 -10.75 -7.96 12.69
CA ASN A 212 -9.34 -8.35 12.76
C ASN A 212 -8.97 -9.13 11.49
N LEU A 213 -7.79 -8.81 10.96
CA LEU A 213 -7.16 -9.48 9.84
C LEU A 213 -5.75 -9.91 10.28
N THR A 214 -5.38 -11.15 10.00
CA THR A 214 -4.01 -11.63 10.19
C THR A 214 -3.42 -12.00 8.86
N ILE A 215 -2.25 -11.47 8.53
CA ILE A 215 -1.52 -11.78 7.29
C ILE A 215 -0.36 -12.73 7.61
N LYS A 216 -0.21 -13.78 6.80
CA LYS A 216 0.92 -14.71 6.87
C LYS A 216 1.39 -15.08 5.46
N GLY A 217 2.51 -14.53 5.02
CA GLY A 217 2.97 -14.68 3.64
C GLY A 217 1.95 -14.09 2.66
N THR A 218 1.35 -14.92 1.82
CA THR A 218 0.26 -14.54 0.88
C THR A 218 -1.13 -14.84 1.43
N GLU A 219 -1.24 -15.42 2.62
CA GLU A 219 -2.51 -15.89 3.18
C GLU A 219 -3.12 -14.87 4.13
N PHE A 220 -4.45 -14.85 4.13
CA PHE A 220 -5.26 -13.99 5.00
C PHE A 220 -6.13 -14.85 5.90
N SER A 221 -6.00 -14.59 7.20
CA SER A 221 -6.75 -15.22 8.26
C SER A 221 -7.70 -14.21 8.88
N PHE A 222 -8.90 -14.67 9.18
CA PHE A 222 -9.90 -13.90 9.90
C PHE A 222 -10.40 -14.75 11.08
N PRO A 223 -10.76 -14.15 12.22
CA PRO A 223 -11.10 -14.90 13.43
C PRO A 223 -12.43 -15.66 13.35
N LYS A 224 -13.32 -15.31 12.41
CA LYS A 224 -14.65 -15.93 12.24
C LYS A 224 -14.69 -16.79 10.96
N LYS A 225 -15.59 -17.79 10.92
CA LYS A 225 -15.77 -18.70 9.76
C LYS A 225 -15.93 -17.90 8.47
N GLN A 226 -15.02 -18.13 7.53
CA GLN A 226 -14.97 -17.46 6.23
C GLN A 226 -15.94 -18.11 5.25
N TYR A 227 -16.59 -17.29 4.42
CA TYR A 227 -17.17 -17.75 3.16
C TYR A 227 -16.15 -17.45 2.07
N LYS A 228 -15.40 -18.46 1.65
CA LYS A 228 -14.49 -18.32 0.51
C LYS A 228 -15.34 -18.29 -0.77
N SER A 229 -15.49 -17.12 -1.37
CA SER A 229 -16.25 -16.94 -2.59
C SER A 229 -15.29 -16.81 -3.78
N PHE A 230 -15.27 -17.83 -4.63
CA PHE A 230 -14.51 -17.92 -5.88
C PHE A 230 -12.99 -18.09 -5.72
N SER A 231 -12.48 -19.23 -6.22
CA SER A 231 -11.07 -19.66 -6.12
C SER A 231 -10.18 -19.26 -7.30
N ASN A 232 -10.75 -18.65 -8.33
CA ASN A 232 -10.06 -18.55 -9.62
C ASN A 232 -9.40 -17.19 -9.71
N LEU A 233 -8.12 -17.15 -9.35
CA LEU A 233 -7.30 -15.95 -9.40
C LEU A 233 -7.06 -15.52 -10.85
N CYS A 234 -7.32 -14.25 -11.14
CA CYS A 234 -6.93 -13.57 -12.39
C CYS A 234 -5.46 -13.12 -12.38
N TYR A 235 -4.70 -13.58 -11.39
CA TYR A 235 -3.26 -13.40 -11.22
C TYR A 235 -2.55 -14.73 -11.32
N LYS A 236 -1.26 -14.70 -11.64
CA LYS A 236 -0.35 -15.78 -11.27
C LYS A 236 -0.02 -15.74 -9.78
N ASN A 237 0.22 -16.90 -9.20
CA ASN A 237 0.57 -17.02 -7.78
C ASN A 237 1.84 -16.23 -7.41
N GLU A 238 2.85 -16.17 -8.28
CA GLU A 238 4.06 -15.36 -8.04
C GLU A 238 3.81 -13.84 -8.09
N LYS A 239 2.67 -13.40 -8.62
CA LYS A 239 2.26 -12.00 -8.58
C LYS A 239 1.50 -11.66 -7.29
N LEU A 240 1.17 -12.64 -6.46
CA LEU A 240 0.58 -12.36 -5.14
C LEU A 240 1.66 -11.86 -4.20
N ARG A 241 1.45 -10.67 -3.63
CA ARG A 241 2.39 -10.06 -2.69
C ARG A 241 2.44 -10.84 -1.38
N LYS A 242 3.66 -11.19 -0.97
CA LYS A 242 3.97 -11.70 0.36
C LYS A 242 4.21 -10.56 1.33
N ALA A 243 3.71 -10.69 2.55
CA ALA A 243 4.04 -9.77 3.61
C ALA A 243 5.41 -10.16 4.16
N GLU A 244 6.41 -9.33 3.88
CA GLU A 244 7.81 -9.52 4.25
C GLU A 244 8.20 -8.49 5.31
N GLU A 245 8.91 -8.97 6.33
CA GLU A 245 9.48 -8.17 7.39
C GLU A 245 11.00 -8.26 7.25
N TRP A 246 11.65 -7.17 6.84
CA TRP A 246 13.08 -7.18 6.51
C TRP A 246 13.90 -6.87 7.74
N LYS A 247 14.89 -7.72 8.05
CA LYS A 247 15.73 -7.53 9.23
C LYS A 247 16.54 -6.24 9.12
N ILE A 248 16.58 -5.46 10.19
CA ILE A 248 17.35 -4.23 10.27
C ILE A 248 18.77 -4.55 10.74
N MET A 249 19.75 -4.29 9.88
CA MET A 249 21.18 -4.50 10.11
C MET A 249 21.95 -3.18 10.30
N ASP A 250 21.26 -2.05 10.20
CA ASP A 250 21.84 -0.72 10.42
C ASP A 250 22.40 -0.61 11.86
N SER A 251 23.70 -0.36 11.96
CA SER A 251 24.41 -0.22 13.24
C SER A 251 23.95 0.95 14.10
N ASN A 252 23.28 1.95 13.51
CA ASN A 252 22.73 3.09 14.23
C ASN A 252 21.37 2.77 14.88
N TYR A 253 20.73 1.67 14.47
CA TYR A 253 19.49 1.20 15.03
C TYR A 253 19.75 0.18 16.15
N ASN A 254 19.34 0.49 17.37
CA ASN A 254 19.72 -0.27 18.57
C ASN A 254 18.54 -0.86 19.36
N ASN A 255 17.34 -0.90 18.79
CA ASN A 255 16.20 -1.53 19.45
C ASN A 255 16.28 -3.06 19.38
N GLN A 256 16.29 -3.73 20.53
CA GLN A 256 16.42 -5.19 20.61
C GLN A 256 15.09 -5.92 20.44
N ASP A 257 13.96 -5.26 20.70
CA ASP A 257 12.64 -5.88 20.66
C ASP A 257 12.05 -5.81 19.25
N PHE A 258 12.17 -4.66 18.58
CA PHE A 258 11.62 -4.41 17.26
C PHE A 258 12.73 -4.37 16.22
N THR A 259 13.07 -5.52 15.64
CA THR A 259 14.30 -5.73 14.85
C THR A 259 14.08 -5.80 13.34
N HIS A 260 12.83 -5.74 12.87
CA HIS A 260 12.49 -5.85 11.46
C HIS A 260 11.69 -4.64 10.99
N LEU A 261 11.85 -4.27 9.72
CA LEU A 261 11.09 -3.24 9.04
C LEU A 261 9.93 -3.87 8.27
N PHE A 262 8.74 -3.32 8.44
CA PHE A 262 7.54 -3.62 7.67
C PHE A 262 6.98 -2.33 7.08
N THR A 263 6.86 -2.26 5.77
CA THR A 263 6.28 -1.09 5.09
C THR A 263 4.85 -1.37 4.71
N PHE A 264 3.95 -0.44 5.05
CA PHE A 264 2.53 -0.56 4.71
C PHE A 264 2.10 0.63 3.86
N ASN A 265 1.43 0.35 2.75
CA ASN A 265 1.15 1.33 1.71
C ASN A 265 -0.36 1.38 1.46
N ILE A 266 -0.96 2.57 1.56
CA ILE A 266 -2.32 2.81 1.09
C ILE A 266 -2.25 3.32 -0.35
N LEU A 267 -2.99 2.67 -1.23
CA LEU A 267 -3.09 3.05 -2.63
C LEU A 267 -4.17 4.13 -2.80
N PRO A 268 -4.01 5.07 -3.74
CA PRO A 268 -5.02 6.06 -4.04
C PRO A 268 -6.29 5.36 -4.53
N ILE A 269 -7.44 6.00 -4.32
CA ILE A 269 -8.73 5.45 -4.75
C ILE A 269 -8.76 5.11 -6.24
N GLU A 270 -8.09 5.91 -7.06
CA GLU A 270 -8.05 5.73 -8.50
C GLU A 270 -7.43 4.38 -8.90
N ALA A 271 -6.48 3.87 -8.12
CA ALA A 271 -5.84 2.58 -8.38
C ALA A 271 -6.83 1.40 -8.35
N MET A 272 -7.89 1.49 -7.55
CA MET A 272 -8.89 0.41 -7.44
C MET A 272 -10.22 0.73 -8.12
N ARG A 273 -10.54 2.02 -8.33
CA ARG A 273 -11.87 2.50 -8.71
C ARG A 273 -12.43 1.77 -9.93
N GLN A 274 -11.67 1.78 -11.03
CA GLN A 274 -12.13 1.20 -12.30
C GLN A 274 -12.32 -0.31 -12.16
N SER A 275 -11.36 -0.99 -11.52
CA SER A 275 -11.40 -2.45 -11.35
C SER A 275 -12.60 -2.89 -10.51
N LEU A 276 -12.88 -2.22 -9.39
CA LEU A 276 -14.05 -2.56 -8.56
C LEU A 276 -15.37 -2.28 -9.29
N GLN A 277 -15.48 -1.18 -10.03
CA GLN A 277 -16.67 -0.90 -10.85
C GLN A 277 -16.85 -1.91 -11.98
N ASP A 278 -15.76 -2.33 -12.64
CA ASP A 278 -15.80 -3.33 -13.70
C ASP A 278 -16.32 -4.68 -13.20
N ILE A 279 -15.88 -5.10 -12.01
CA ILE A 279 -16.26 -6.37 -11.40
C ILE A 279 -17.70 -6.31 -10.86
N TYR A 280 -18.04 -5.28 -10.09
CA TYR A 280 -19.28 -5.24 -9.31
C TYR A 280 -20.45 -4.52 -10.00
N ALA A 281 -20.19 -3.56 -10.88
CA ALA A 281 -21.22 -2.87 -11.68
C ALA A 281 -21.22 -3.30 -13.16
N MET A 282 -20.37 -4.26 -13.54
CA MET A 282 -20.22 -4.75 -14.91
C MET A 282 -19.92 -3.64 -15.93
N CYS A 283 -19.17 -2.62 -15.51
CA CYS A 283 -18.95 -1.40 -16.31
C CYS A 283 -18.24 -1.62 -17.64
N ARG A 284 -17.49 -2.72 -17.79
CA ARG A 284 -16.91 -3.14 -19.08
C ARG A 284 -17.95 -3.60 -20.10
N LYS A 285 -18.98 -4.31 -19.65
CA LYS A 285 -19.95 -4.99 -20.54
C LYS A 285 -21.11 -4.06 -20.92
N SER A 286 -21.49 -3.17 -20.02
CA SER A 286 -22.54 -2.19 -20.25
C SER A 286 -22.32 -0.98 -19.35
N ARG A 287 -22.50 0.24 -19.89
CA ARG A 287 -22.56 1.46 -19.07
C ARG A 287 -23.87 1.45 -18.29
N THR A 288 -23.89 0.75 -17.16
CA THR A 288 -25.00 0.76 -16.21
C THR A 288 -24.97 2.05 -15.40
N ALA A 289 -26.07 2.39 -14.73
CA ALA A 289 -26.14 3.56 -13.86
C ALA A 289 -25.14 3.53 -12.67
N GLY A 290 -24.58 2.36 -12.37
CA GLY A 290 -23.57 2.18 -11.32
C GLY A 290 -22.15 2.63 -11.70
N CYS A 291 -21.90 2.88 -12.99
CA CYS A 291 -20.58 3.27 -13.50
C CYS A 291 -20.38 4.78 -13.38
N LYS A 292 -19.54 5.19 -12.43
CA LYS A 292 -19.23 6.60 -12.14
C LYS A 292 -17.72 6.83 -12.21
N GLU A 293 -17.30 7.60 -13.21
CA GLU A 293 -15.89 7.94 -13.46
C GLU A 293 -15.16 8.49 -12.22
N HIS A 294 -15.87 9.27 -11.40
CA HIS A 294 -15.35 9.86 -10.17
C HIS A 294 -15.99 9.30 -8.90
N ALA A 295 -16.33 8.00 -8.88
CA ALA A 295 -16.83 7.37 -7.66
C ALA A 295 -15.84 7.53 -6.51
N THR A 296 -16.32 8.04 -5.36
CA THR A 296 -15.48 8.26 -4.17
C THR A 296 -15.27 6.99 -3.36
N LEU A 297 -16.00 5.90 -3.64
CA LEU A 297 -15.98 4.59 -2.95
C LEU A 297 -15.83 4.68 -1.42
N LEU A 298 -16.24 5.80 -0.83
CA LEU A 298 -16.10 6.17 0.56
C LEU A 298 -17.29 7.08 0.86
N LYS A 299 -18.27 6.50 1.55
CA LYS A 299 -19.52 7.14 1.93
C LYS A 299 -19.51 7.54 3.41
N CYS A 300 -18.93 6.69 4.26
CA CYS A 300 -18.69 6.99 5.66
C CYS A 300 -17.57 8.04 5.82
N ASP A 301 -17.46 8.60 7.02
CA ASP A 301 -16.57 9.72 7.30
C ASP A 301 -15.10 9.32 7.13
N LYS A 302 -14.71 8.19 7.75
CA LYS A 302 -13.34 7.64 7.66
C LYS A 302 -13.34 6.12 7.71
N ILE A 303 -12.38 5.51 7.02
CA ILE A 303 -11.92 4.14 7.30
C ILE A 303 -10.61 4.26 8.08
N PHE A 304 -10.30 3.28 8.92
CA PHE A 304 -9.02 3.21 9.59
C PHE A 304 -8.38 1.82 9.54
N VAL A 305 -7.06 1.81 9.63
CA VAL A 305 -6.24 0.61 9.88
C VAL A 305 -5.50 0.82 11.19
N LYS A 306 -5.71 -0.07 12.15
CA LYS A 306 -5.07 -0.04 13.46
C LYS A 306 -4.03 -1.14 13.59
N PHE A 307 -2.85 -0.76 14.04
CA PHE A 307 -1.70 -1.62 14.33
C PHE A 307 -1.48 -1.65 15.84
N ASP A 308 -1.39 -2.85 16.41
CA ASP A 308 -1.26 -3.06 17.84
C ASP A 308 0.17 -2.72 18.31
N LYS A 309 0.27 -1.91 19.38
CA LYS A 309 1.56 -1.55 19.99
C LYS A 309 2.30 -2.74 20.62
N GLU A 310 1.70 -3.89 20.78
CA GLU A 310 2.46 -5.07 21.22
C GLU A 310 3.36 -5.59 20.09
N TYR A 311 2.99 -5.33 18.83
CA TYR A 311 3.62 -5.90 17.64
C TYR A 311 4.32 -4.86 16.76
N PHE A 312 3.86 -3.61 16.77
CA PHE A 312 4.34 -2.54 15.88
C PHE A 312 4.77 -1.30 16.65
N ARG A 313 5.86 -0.67 16.19
CA ARG A 313 6.19 0.73 16.48
C ARG A 313 6.32 1.48 15.16
N MET A 314 6.05 2.78 15.19
CA MET A 314 6.21 3.62 14.01
C MET A 314 7.62 4.22 13.98
N LEU A 315 8.27 4.12 12.82
CA LEU A 315 9.56 4.76 12.57
C LEU A 315 9.31 6.18 12.04
N VAL A 316 9.96 7.18 12.62
CA VAL A 316 9.84 8.60 12.26
C VAL A 316 11.21 9.26 12.13
N PRO A 317 11.35 10.34 11.35
CA PRO A 317 12.59 11.10 11.29
C PRO A 317 12.94 11.69 12.67
N ASP A 318 14.18 11.50 13.11
CA ASP A 318 14.73 12.14 14.29
C ASP A 318 15.24 13.52 13.91
N ILE A 319 14.33 14.49 13.97
CA ILE A 319 14.73 15.89 13.93
C ILE A 319 15.21 16.21 15.34
N THR A 320 16.43 15.80 15.62
CA THR A 320 17.22 16.55 16.59
C THR A 320 17.16 17.98 16.10
N THR A 321 16.49 18.84 16.87
CA THR A 321 16.59 20.28 16.70
C THR A 321 18.07 20.59 16.81
N ASP A 322 18.78 20.54 15.69
CA ASP A 322 19.98 21.31 15.48
C ASP A 322 19.48 22.75 15.60
N VAL A 323 19.40 23.19 16.85
CA VAL A 323 19.45 24.59 17.22
C VAL A 323 20.79 25.03 16.65
N GLN A 324 20.74 25.46 15.39
CA GLN A 324 21.80 26.25 14.78
C GLN A 324 22.00 27.42 15.73
N THR A 325 22.95 27.25 16.65
CA THR A 325 23.47 28.30 17.50
C THR A 325 24.41 29.11 16.61
N GLY A 326 23.84 29.67 15.54
CA GLY A 326 24.47 30.60 14.63
C GLY A 326 24.46 31.98 15.25
N ASN A 327 25.13 32.16 16.38
CA ASN A 327 25.53 33.48 16.86
C ASN A 327 26.62 34.01 15.92
N THR A 328 26.22 34.50 14.74
CA THR A 328 27.05 35.43 13.98
C THR A 328 26.46 36.82 14.17
N THR A 329 26.80 37.44 15.30
CA THR A 329 26.67 38.89 15.49
C THR A 329 27.67 39.56 14.55
N ARG A 330 27.24 39.86 13.33
CA ARG A 330 27.99 40.74 12.44
C ARG A 330 27.71 42.18 12.87
N SER A 331 28.56 42.72 13.74
CA SER A 331 28.60 44.16 14.00
C SER A 331 28.94 44.88 12.69
N ALA A 332 27.94 45.53 12.10
CA ALA A 332 28.13 46.49 11.03
C ALA A 332 28.21 47.89 11.64
N THR A 333 29.44 48.36 11.85
CA THR A 333 29.75 49.76 12.12
C THR A 333 29.96 50.46 10.79
N THR A 334 29.02 51.26 10.29
CA THR A 334 29.33 52.52 9.57
C THR A 334 28.11 53.41 9.30
N LYS A 335 28.21 54.63 9.85
CA LYS A 335 27.94 55.97 9.27
C LYS A 335 26.56 56.31 8.67
N ASP A 336 25.92 57.26 9.36
CA ASP A 336 25.41 58.54 8.86
C ASP A 336 25.01 58.62 7.38
N GLY A 337 23.71 58.78 7.14
CA GLY A 337 23.14 59.14 5.85
C GLY A 337 21.65 59.45 6.00
N ASN A 338 21.38 60.73 6.24
CA ASN A 338 20.06 61.36 6.34
C ASN A 338 19.19 61.17 5.07
N THR A 339 17.88 61.42 5.20
CA THR A 339 16.90 61.93 4.20
C THR A 339 15.70 61.01 3.82
N THR A 340 14.60 61.21 4.57
CA THR A 340 13.14 61.35 4.22
C THR A 340 12.32 60.37 3.36
N ASN A 341 11.09 60.14 3.89
CA ASN A 341 9.76 59.93 3.26
C ASN A 341 9.60 58.64 2.42
N ASP A 342 8.59 57.79 2.57
CA ASP A 342 7.16 58.03 2.74
C ASP A 342 6.42 56.72 3.08
N LYS A 343 5.25 56.89 3.71
CA LYS A 343 4.02 56.06 3.62
C LYS A 343 4.00 54.65 4.22
N GLU A 344 3.67 54.68 5.50
CA GLU A 344 2.71 53.84 6.20
C GLU A 344 1.42 53.58 5.38
N SER A 345 1.00 52.31 5.30
CA SER A 345 -0.35 51.90 4.92
C SER A 345 -0.78 50.75 5.83
N THR A 346 -1.31 51.14 6.98
CA THR A 346 -2.00 50.29 7.94
C THR A 346 -3.45 50.11 7.48
N GLN A 347 -3.83 48.90 7.06
CA GLN A 347 -5.22 48.60 6.73
C GLN A 347 -5.92 47.98 7.94
N ASN A 348 -6.59 48.84 8.71
CA ASN A 348 -7.65 48.47 9.63
C ASN A 348 -8.86 48.00 8.81
N ILE A 349 -9.40 46.82 9.13
CA ILE A 349 -10.77 46.45 8.76
C ILE A 349 -11.55 46.17 10.04
N GLY A 350 -12.67 46.88 10.10
CA GLY A 350 -13.52 47.11 11.25
C GLY A 350 -14.28 45.88 11.74
N THR A 351 -14.48 45.93 13.05
CA THR A 351 -15.45 45.18 13.83
C THR A 351 -16.85 45.74 13.56
N THR A 352 -17.84 44.87 13.39
CA THR A 352 -19.25 45.21 13.61
C THR A 352 -19.75 44.39 14.79
N SER A 353 -20.10 45.11 15.86
CA SER A 353 -20.80 44.63 17.04
C SER A 353 -22.30 44.52 16.76
N ASP A 354 -22.95 43.48 17.28
CA ASP A 354 -24.20 43.61 18.06
C ASP A 354 -24.64 42.25 18.60
N ALA A 355 -24.61 42.08 19.93
CA ALA A 355 -25.67 41.43 20.71
C ALA A 355 -25.30 41.44 22.22
N LYS A 356 -26.06 42.23 22.98
CA LYS A 356 -26.20 42.16 24.44
C LYS A 356 -26.72 40.79 24.88
N ASN A 357 -26.11 40.16 25.90
CA ASN A 357 -26.75 40.01 27.22
C ASN A 357 -25.74 39.50 28.27
N PRO A 358 -25.84 39.90 29.55
CA PRO A 358 -24.91 39.51 30.60
C PRO A 358 -25.46 38.33 31.41
N ASN A 359 -24.58 37.41 31.81
CA ASN A 359 -24.70 36.84 33.16
C ASN A 359 -23.36 36.32 33.66
N THR A 360 -22.97 36.89 34.80
CA THR A 360 -21.71 36.75 35.49
C THR A 360 -21.78 35.55 36.44
N GLY A 361 -20.77 34.68 36.40
CA GLY A 361 -20.48 33.71 37.44
C GLY A 361 -18.97 33.48 37.51
N PRO A 362 -18.32 33.57 38.67
CA PRO A 362 -16.87 33.47 38.77
C PRO A 362 -16.46 32.00 38.73
N SER A 363 -15.69 31.60 37.69
CA SER A 363 -15.03 30.30 37.67
C SER A 363 -13.61 30.48 38.20
N GLU A 364 -13.33 29.85 39.33
CA GLU A 364 -12.00 29.74 39.93
C GLU A 364 -11.07 28.94 39.00
N THR A 365 -9.97 29.56 38.58
CA THR A 365 -8.92 28.92 37.78
C THR A 365 -7.91 28.26 38.70
N THR A 366 -8.07 26.97 38.96
CA THR A 366 -7.09 26.14 39.67
C THR A 366 -5.85 25.97 38.78
N THR A 367 -4.78 26.69 39.12
CA THR A 367 -3.48 26.59 38.44
C THR A 367 -2.70 25.41 39.01
N THR A 368 -2.74 24.25 38.35
CA THR A 368 -1.94 23.09 38.73
C THR A 368 -0.50 23.28 38.24
N LYS A 369 0.40 23.66 39.15
CA LYS A 369 1.84 23.69 38.89
C LYS A 369 2.36 22.25 38.72
N TYR A 370 2.60 21.84 37.47
CA TYR A 370 3.37 20.62 37.21
C TYR A 370 4.85 20.86 37.51
N LYS A 371 5.38 20.04 38.42
CA LYS A 371 6.79 19.98 38.80
C LYS A 371 7.53 19.24 37.69
N VAL A 372 8.15 19.98 36.77
CA VAL A 372 9.03 19.43 35.73
C VAL A 372 10.21 18.73 36.42
N ASN A 373 10.26 17.42 36.29
CA ASN A 373 11.33 16.60 36.83
C ASN A 373 12.49 16.66 35.83
N THR A 374 13.49 17.51 36.10
CA THR A 374 14.69 17.67 35.28
C THR A 374 15.50 16.38 35.35
N ARG A 375 15.39 15.54 34.31
CA ARG A 375 16.23 14.35 34.14
C ARG A 375 17.67 14.83 33.89
N LYS A 376 18.62 14.28 34.65
CA LYS A 376 20.06 14.52 34.45
C LYS A 376 20.43 14.20 33.00
N VAL A 377 20.75 15.23 32.23
CA VAL A 377 21.39 15.12 30.93
C VAL A 377 22.75 14.47 31.16
N PHE A 378 22.92 13.25 30.67
CA PHE A 378 24.24 12.62 30.57
C PHE A 378 24.98 13.31 29.43
N THR A 379 25.87 14.23 29.78
CA THR A 379 26.83 14.80 28.85
C THR A 379 27.83 13.71 28.48
N ILE A 380 27.57 13.00 27.39
CA ILE A 380 28.58 12.13 26.77
C ILE A 380 29.53 13.08 26.03
N THR A 381 30.71 13.28 26.58
CA THR A 381 31.81 13.97 25.90
C THR A 381 32.14 13.19 24.62
N PRO A 382 31.92 13.74 23.41
CA PRO A 382 32.30 13.05 22.19
C PRO A 382 33.83 13.02 22.13
N LYS A 383 34.41 11.83 22.21
CA LYS A 383 35.82 11.59 21.92
C LYS A 383 35.97 11.65 20.40
N THR A 384 36.16 12.86 19.88
CA THR A 384 36.45 13.10 18.47
C THR A 384 37.77 12.43 18.13
N THR A 385 37.69 11.25 17.51
CA THR A 385 38.82 10.63 16.83
C THR A 385 38.56 10.83 15.34
N VAL A 386 39.08 11.93 14.79
CA VAL A 386 39.01 12.21 13.35
C VAL A 386 39.98 11.25 12.66
N ALA A 387 39.47 10.11 12.18
CA ALA A 387 40.13 9.33 11.15
C ALA A 387 39.48 9.70 9.81
N SER A 388 40.02 10.76 9.19
CA SER A 388 39.73 11.13 7.81
C SER A 388 40.37 10.12 6.85
N GLU A 389 39.71 9.00 6.59
CA GLU A 389 40.02 8.13 5.44
C GLU A 389 39.11 8.48 4.26
N SER A 390 39.29 9.69 3.71
CA SER A 390 38.66 10.12 2.45
C SER A 390 39.49 9.68 1.23
N GLY A 391 39.95 8.43 1.20
CA GLY A 391 40.89 7.93 0.18
C GLY A 391 40.29 7.04 -0.90
N THR A 392 39.14 6.40 -0.65
CA THR A 392 38.67 5.27 -1.48
C THR A 392 37.73 5.65 -2.62
N ILE A 393 36.89 6.68 -2.45
CA ILE A 393 35.96 7.14 -3.50
C ILE A 393 36.65 7.59 -4.80
N PRO A 394 37.75 8.39 -4.78
CA PRO A 394 38.43 8.76 -6.02
C PRO A 394 39.12 7.57 -6.70
N ILE A 395 39.57 6.57 -5.93
CA ILE A 395 40.19 5.35 -6.48
C ILE A 395 39.16 4.51 -7.23
N ILE A 396 37.94 4.37 -6.68
CA ILE A 396 36.85 3.62 -7.34
C ILE A 396 36.46 4.29 -8.67
N LEU A 397 36.34 5.62 -8.70
CA LEU A 397 36.03 6.35 -9.94
C LEU A 397 37.13 6.22 -11.01
N ILE A 398 38.40 6.20 -10.61
CA ILE A 398 39.53 5.96 -11.53
C ILE A 398 39.47 4.55 -12.11
N ILE A 399 39.19 3.53 -11.29
CA ILE A 399 39.08 2.14 -11.75
C ILE A 399 37.93 1.98 -12.76
N ILE A 400 36.76 2.58 -12.48
CA ILE A 400 35.62 2.57 -13.41
C ILE A 400 35.97 3.29 -14.72
N GLY A 401 36.65 4.45 -14.66
CA GLY A 401 37.10 5.18 -15.84
C GLY A 401 38.06 4.37 -16.72
N ILE A 402 39.01 3.65 -16.12
CA ILE A 402 39.94 2.78 -16.84
C ILE A 402 39.20 1.61 -17.51
N LEU A 403 38.23 0.99 -16.81
CA LEU A 403 37.43 -0.10 -17.38
C LEU A 403 36.64 0.36 -18.61
N ILE A 404 35.97 1.52 -18.55
CA ILE A 404 35.25 2.10 -19.69
C ILE A 404 36.21 2.37 -20.85
N PHE A 405 37.37 2.99 -20.58
CA PHE A 405 38.36 3.28 -21.61
C PHE A 405 38.89 2.02 -22.31
N VAL A 406 39.16 0.95 -21.56
CA VAL A 406 39.59 -0.33 -22.12
C VAL A 406 38.51 -0.96 -23.00
N THR A 407 37.23 -0.90 -22.62
CA THR A 407 36.13 -1.43 -23.45
C THR A 407 35.98 -0.68 -24.77
N ILE A 408 36.14 0.65 -24.75
CA ILE A 408 36.10 1.48 -25.96
C ILE A 408 37.26 1.12 -26.90
N ILE A 409 38.49 0.96 -26.37
CA ILE A 409 39.64 0.57 -27.19
C ILE A 409 39.43 -0.82 -27.81
N ILE A 410 38.93 -1.80 -27.05
CA ILE A 410 38.65 -3.14 -27.58
C ILE A 410 37.58 -3.05 -28.68
N GLY A 411 36.51 -2.27 -28.49
CA GLY A 411 35.49 -2.04 -29.51
C GLY A 411 36.05 -1.44 -30.79
N ILE A 412 36.91 -0.43 -30.68
CA ILE A 412 37.58 0.21 -31.83
C ILE A 412 38.51 -0.79 -32.54
N LEU A 413 39.27 -1.60 -31.79
CA LEU A 413 40.17 -2.60 -32.36
C LEU A 413 39.39 -3.69 -33.10
N ILE A 414 38.29 -4.20 -32.53
CA ILE A 414 37.43 -5.18 -33.20
C ILE A 414 36.85 -4.57 -34.47
N TRP A 415 36.35 -3.33 -34.40
CA TRP A 415 35.83 -2.63 -35.58
C TRP A 415 36.90 -2.48 -36.67
N PHE A 416 38.11 -2.06 -36.30
CA PHE A 416 39.22 -1.90 -37.22
C PHE A 416 39.65 -3.25 -37.84
N PHE A 417 39.78 -4.32 -37.07
CA PHE A 417 40.22 -5.61 -37.63
C PHE A 417 39.14 -6.36 -38.42
N VAL A 418 37.87 -6.22 -38.05
CA VAL A 418 36.76 -6.93 -38.71
C VAL A 418 36.30 -6.21 -39.97
N PHE A 419 36.25 -4.87 -39.96
CA PHE A 419 35.72 -4.10 -41.09
C PHE A 419 36.81 -3.62 -42.06
N HIS A 420 38.05 -3.38 -41.62
CA HIS A 420 39.09 -2.84 -42.51
C HIS A 420 39.73 -3.89 -43.46
N ASN A 421 39.51 -5.20 -43.22
CA ASN A 421 40.10 -6.27 -44.04
C ASN A 421 39.22 -6.74 -45.21
N LYS A 422 38.05 -6.12 -45.46
CA LYS A 422 37.14 -6.57 -46.52
C LYS A 422 37.36 -5.95 -47.91
N ASP A 423 38.19 -4.92 -48.05
CA ASP A 423 38.29 -4.18 -49.32
C ASP A 423 39.50 -4.53 -50.21
N LYS A 424 40.12 -5.71 -50.04
CA LYS A 424 41.23 -6.14 -50.91
C LYS A 424 41.10 -7.60 -51.34
N LYS A 425 40.41 -7.82 -52.46
CA LYS A 425 40.59 -8.92 -53.44
C LYS A 425 39.66 -8.61 -54.63
N GLU A 426 40.14 -7.81 -55.57
CA GLU A 426 40.78 -8.25 -56.84
C GLU A 426 39.81 -8.95 -57.80
N ASP A 427 39.41 -8.15 -58.80
CA ASP A 427 38.84 -8.53 -60.08
C ASP A 427 39.73 -9.54 -60.82
N LYS A 428 39.14 -10.69 -61.20
CA LYS A 428 39.50 -11.39 -62.44
C LYS A 428 38.25 -11.96 -63.10
N LYS A 429 38.03 -11.51 -64.34
CA LYS A 429 37.13 -12.08 -65.35
C LYS A 429 37.67 -13.43 -65.81
N ASP A 430 36.78 -14.34 -66.19
CA ASP A 430 36.78 -15.02 -67.50
C ASP A 430 35.42 -15.70 -67.78
N GLU A 431 35.09 -15.74 -69.07
CA GLU A 431 33.87 -16.21 -69.73
C GLU A 431 33.58 -17.72 -69.54
N GLU A 432 32.31 -18.15 -69.62
CA GLU A 432 31.80 -19.06 -70.69
C GLU A 432 30.45 -19.75 -70.34
N LYS A 433 29.49 -19.61 -71.27
CA LYS A 433 28.30 -20.45 -71.66
C LYS A 433 26.98 -20.56 -70.83
N CYS A 434 25.92 -20.16 -71.55
CA CYS A 434 24.44 -20.33 -71.47
C CYS A 434 23.92 -21.80 -71.50
N PRO A 435 22.60 -22.16 -71.42
CA PRO A 435 21.33 -21.38 -71.47
C PRO A 435 20.19 -21.89 -70.50
N PRO A 436 18.85 -21.81 -70.79
CA PRO A 436 17.88 -20.82 -70.31
C PRO A 436 16.72 -21.43 -69.45
N PRO A 437 15.68 -20.65 -69.03
CA PRO A 437 14.77 -21.03 -67.94
C PRO A 437 13.51 -21.77 -68.41
N LEU A 438 12.98 -22.65 -67.57
CA LEU A 438 11.72 -23.36 -67.76
C LEU A 438 10.77 -23.15 -66.57
N ASN A 439 9.48 -23.14 -66.90
CA ASN A 439 8.24 -23.13 -66.08
C ASN A 439 7.65 -21.71 -65.93
N ALA A 440 6.58 -21.26 -66.62
CA ALA A 440 5.37 -21.90 -67.17
C ALA A 440 4.60 -22.65 -66.05
N THR A 441 3.34 -22.36 -65.67
CA THR A 441 2.15 -21.96 -66.45
C THR A 441 0.99 -21.52 -65.52
N LYS A 442 0.23 -20.49 -65.96
CA LYS A 442 -1.24 -20.16 -65.91
C LYS A 442 -2.16 -20.83 -64.86
N SER A 443 -3.31 -20.30 -64.43
CA SER A 443 -4.41 -19.56 -65.10
C SER A 443 -5.42 -19.15 -64.00
N ASN A 444 -5.74 -17.88 -63.76
CA ASN A 444 -6.84 -17.06 -64.32
C ASN A 444 -8.30 -17.53 -64.10
N GLN A 445 -9.13 -16.50 -63.83
CA GLN A 445 -10.59 -16.33 -64.02
C GLN A 445 -11.53 -16.76 -62.88
N ASP A 446 -12.62 -16.05 -62.57
CA ASP A 446 -13.16 -14.76 -63.03
C ASP A 446 -14.21 -14.31 -61.99
N SER A 447 -14.45 -13.02 -61.88
CA SER A 447 -15.56 -12.45 -61.10
C SER A 447 -16.66 -12.01 -62.05
N THR A 448 -17.93 -12.38 -61.80
CA THR A 448 -19.05 -11.66 -62.43
C THR A 448 -20.29 -11.64 -61.54
N ILE A 449 -20.86 -10.44 -61.50
CA ILE A 449 -22.12 -9.97 -60.92
C ILE A 449 -23.33 -10.68 -61.54
N GLY A 450 -24.38 -10.88 -60.75
CA GLY A 450 -25.68 -11.35 -61.25
C GLY A 450 -26.80 -11.17 -60.21
N GLU A 451 -27.51 -10.05 -60.36
CA GLU A 451 -28.80 -9.71 -59.77
C GLU A 451 -29.92 -10.60 -60.34
N LYS A 452 -30.85 -11.11 -59.51
CA LYS A 452 -32.28 -11.24 -59.85
C LYS A 452 -33.17 -11.67 -58.68
N GLU A 453 -34.36 -11.11 -58.73
CA GLU A 453 -35.49 -11.15 -57.81
C GLU A 453 -36.21 -12.51 -57.72
N ASP A 454 -36.92 -12.61 -56.60
CA ASP A 454 -38.33 -13.00 -56.47
C ASP A 454 -38.79 -14.45 -56.17
N HIS A 455 -39.69 -14.45 -55.17
CA HIS A 455 -40.89 -15.26 -54.96
C HIS A 455 -40.89 -16.56 -54.13
N SER A 456 -41.84 -16.51 -53.18
CA SER A 456 -42.63 -17.59 -52.55
C SER A 456 -41.95 -18.31 -51.39
N LYS A 457 -42.63 -18.76 -50.32
CA LYS A 457 -44.00 -18.68 -49.79
C LYS A 457 -43.92 -19.30 -48.37
N GLU A 458 -44.92 -19.03 -47.52
CA GLU A 458 -45.52 -19.91 -46.50
C GLU A 458 -44.65 -21.08 -45.95
N ASP A 459 -44.37 -21.22 -44.66
CA ASP A 459 -45.40 -21.59 -43.67
C ASP A 459 -44.98 -21.28 -42.23
N SER A 460 -45.99 -20.80 -41.51
CA SER A 460 -46.13 -20.74 -40.06
C SER A 460 -46.11 -22.12 -39.40
N LYS A 461 -45.46 -22.22 -38.24
CA LYS A 461 -45.94 -23.10 -37.17
C LYS A 461 -45.75 -22.45 -35.80
N GLU A 462 -46.88 -22.07 -35.24
CA GLU A 462 -47.12 -21.90 -33.81
C GLU A 462 -46.66 -23.14 -33.05
N ASP A 463 -46.10 -22.93 -31.86
CA ASP A 463 -46.47 -23.74 -30.70
C ASP A 463 -46.50 -22.82 -29.47
N SER A 464 -47.75 -22.52 -29.09
CA SER A 464 -48.14 -21.89 -27.84
C SER A 464 -47.91 -22.85 -26.67
N ILE A 465 -47.26 -22.38 -25.61
CA ILE A 465 -47.45 -22.95 -24.27
C ILE A 465 -48.05 -21.84 -23.40
N VAL A 466 -49.32 -22.04 -23.08
CA VAL A 466 -50.17 -21.22 -22.22
C VAL A 466 -50.35 -21.92 -20.87
N ASP A 467 -50.35 -21.10 -19.82
CA ASP A 467 -50.94 -21.25 -18.49
C ASP A 467 -50.39 -22.26 -17.48
N LYS A 468 -49.94 -21.72 -16.33
CA LYS A 468 -50.88 -21.46 -15.22
C LYS A 468 -50.27 -20.52 -14.17
N THR A 469 -50.89 -19.35 -14.02
CA THR A 469 -50.76 -18.46 -12.85
C THR A 469 -52.16 -18.14 -12.34
N GLN A 470 -52.48 -18.61 -11.14
CA GLN A 470 -53.57 -18.18 -10.24
C GLN A 470 -53.28 -18.88 -8.91
N SER A 471 -53.41 -18.29 -7.73
CA SER A 471 -54.15 -17.10 -7.30
C SER A 471 -53.70 -16.72 -5.88
N ASP A 472 -53.75 -15.43 -5.60
CA ASP A 472 -53.80 -14.79 -4.27
C ASP A 472 -54.84 -15.42 -3.32
N PRO A 473 -54.72 -15.17 -1.99
CA PRO A 473 -55.60 -14.15 -1.43
C PRO A 473 -54.91 -13.14 -0.49
N THR A 474 -55.19 -11.87 -0.79
CA THR A 474 -55.54 -10.73 0.07
C THR A 474 -55.82 -11.02 1.55
N GLU A 475 -55.14 -10.30 2.45
CA GLU A 475 -55.62 -9.83 3.76
C GLU A 475 -54.90 -8.49 4.06
N GLU A 476 -55.57 -7.39 3.77
CA GLU A 476 -56.19 -6.45 4.73
C GLU A 476 -55.21 -5.59 5.56
N LEU A 477 -55.18 -4.31 5.17
CA LEU A 477 -54.75 -3.17 5.98
C LEU A 477 -55.45 -3.18 7.34
N ASN A 478 -54.70 -2.92 8.41
CA ASN A 478 -55.10 -2.01 9.46
C ASN A 478 -53.86 -1.45 10.18
N ASP A 479 -53.65 -0.15 10.03
CA ASP A 479 -52.84 0.70 10.90
C ASP A 479 -53.76 1.18 12.04
N PRO A 480 -53.31 1.14 13.31
CA PRO A 480 -53.19 2.43 13.96
C PRO A 480 -51.97 2.54 14.89
N SER A 481 -51.25 3.65 14.70
CA SER A 481 -50.76 4.56 15.74
C SER A 481 -51.13 4.17 17.18
N THR A 482 -50.15 3.76 17.98
CA THR A 482 -50.16 3.98 19.43
C THR A 482 -48.73 4.15 19.92
N VAL A 483 -48.45 5.36 20.40
CA VAL A 483 -47.27 5.71 21.20
C VAL A 483 -47.38 4.99 22.53
N VAL A 484 -46.40 4.13 22.85
CA VAL A 484 -46.20 3.59 24.19
C VAL A 484 -44.77 3.90 24.60
N GLU A 485 -44.63 4.90 25.48
CA GLU A 485 -43.45 5.03 26.33
C GLU A 485 -43.38 3.80 27.23
N THR A 486 -42.28 3.06 27.15
CA THR A 486 -41.92 2.08 28.17
C THR A 486 -40.57 2.47 28.74
N GLN A 487 -40.62 3.13 29.90
CA GLN A 487 -39.53 3.11 30.87
C GLN A 487 -39.36 1.66 31.34
N ILE A 488 -38.16 1.13 31.20
CA ILE A 488 -37.73 -0.07 31.92
C ILE A 488 -36.49 0.32 32.71
N ASP A 489 -36.72 0.74 33.95
CA ASP A 489 -35.76 0.54 35.02
C ASP A 489 -35.76 -0.95 35.34
N HIS A 490 -34.65 -1.64 35.06
CA HIS A 490 -34.32 -2.84 35.82
C HIS A 490 -32.80 -3.01 35.93
N ALA A 491 -32.30 -2.64 37.11
CA ALA A 491 -31.11 -3.20 37.68
C ALA A 491 -31.39 -4.66 38.05
N GLU A 492 -30.63 -5.60 37.51
CA GLU A 492 -30.42 -6.91 38.13
C GLU A 492 -28.93 -7.29 38.05
N SER A 493 -28.35 -7.37 39.24
CA SER A 493 -27.08 -8.01 39.53
C SER A 493 -27.20 -9.51 39.35
N LEU A 494 -26.28 -10.14 38.61
CA LEU A 494 -25.98 -11.55 38.75
C LEU A 494 -24.48 -11.74 38.95
N ASN A 495 -24.10 -11.77 40.23
CA ASN A 495 -22.96 -12.54 40.71
C ASN A 495 -23.34 -14.04 40.63
N ASN A 496 -22.60 -14.85 39.89
CA ASN A 496 -21.73 -15.87 40.52
C ASN A 496 -20.91 -16.70 39.52
N PRO A 497 -19.77 -17.26 39.97
CA PRO A 497 -18.71 -17.86 39.16
C PRO A 497 -18.76 -19.39 39.12
N SER A 498 -18.16 -19.99 38.09
CA SER A 498 -17.78 -21.42 37.99
C SER A 498 -17.26 -21.67 36.56
N THR A 499 -16.21 -22.43 36.25
CA THR A 499 -15.30 -23.28 37.02
C THR A 499 -14.05 -23.50 36.16
N VAL A 500 -12.92 -23.57 36.84
CA VAL A 500 -11.60 -24.00 36.37
C VAL A 500 -11.65 -25.40 35.75
N VAL A 501 -11.12 -25.56 34.54
CA VAL A 501 -10.52 -26.83 34.11
C VAL A 501 -9.09 -26.52 33.71
N GLY A 502 -8.17 -26.90 34.59
CA GLY A 502 -6.74 -26.82 34.34
C GLY A 502 -6.32 -27.94 33.39
N THR A 503 -5.65 -27.57 32.30
CA THR A 503 -4.74 -28.47 31.58
C THR A 503 -3.33 -28.19 32.05
N GLN A 504 -2.84 -29.11 32.85
CA GLN A 504 -1.47 -29.22 33.34
C GLN A 504 -0.59 -29.62 32.16
N LEU A 505 0.33 -28.74 31.76
CA LEU A 505 1.39 -29.03 30.81
C LEU A 505 2.69 -29.12 31.62
N ASP A 506 3.11 -30.34 31.91
CA ASP A 506 4.44 -30.64 32.41
C ASP A 506 5.45 -30.31 31.30
N ILE A 507 6.25 -29.26 31.52
CA ILE A 507 7.46 -29.00 30.75
C ILE A 507 8.64 -29.19 31.71
N ASP A 508 9.31 -30.33 31.55
CA ASP A 508 10.62 -30.61 32.12
C ASP A 508 11.65 -29.63 31.53
N VAL A 509 11.95 -28.54 32.25
CA VAL A 509 13.10 -27.68 31.95
C VAL A 509 14.23 -28.05 32.89
N LYS A 510 15.17 -28.82 32.35
CA LYS A 510 16.46 -29.12 32.97
C LYS A 510 17.38 -27.90 32.83
N ALA A 511 17.40 -27.03 33.83
CA ALA A 511 18.38 -25.96 33.97
C ALA A 511 19.43 -26.35 35.02
N GLY A 512 20.65 -26.58 34.58
CA GLY A 512 21.83 -26.59 35.43
C GLY A 512 22.50 -25.23 35.36
N ALA A 513 22.55 -24.51 36.47
CA ALA A 513 23.52 -23.45 36.71
C ALA A 513 23.66 -23.23 38.22
N GLU A 514 24.91 -23.23 38.66
CA GLU A 514 25.38 -23.23 40.04
C GLU A 514 25.04 -21.93 40.79
N VAL A 515 24.72 -22.10 42.08
CA VAL A 515 24.56 -21.05 43.08
C VAL A 515 25.88 -20.90 43.83
N PRO A 516 26.41 -19.68 44.03
CA PRO A 516 27.33 -19.42 45.12
C PRO A 516 26.60 -18.78 46.33
N ASP A 517 27.08 -19.18 47.49
CA ASP A 517 26.53 -18.98 48.83
C ASP A 517 26.52 -17.54 49.35
N SER A 518 25.55 -17.34 50.26
CA SER A 518 25.60 -16.57 51.50
C SER A 518 25.80 -15.05 51.46
N ILE A 519 24.78 -14.32 51.93
CA ILE A 519 24.94 -13.17 52.85
C ILE A 519 23.80 -13.20 53.88
N GLU A 520 24.17 -13.36 55.15
CA GLU A 520 23.34 -13.13 56.35
C GLU A 520 23.05 -11.64 56.54
N PHE A 521 21.87 -11.30 57.05
CA PHE A 521 21.69 -10.13 57.91
C PHE A 521 20.66 -10.44 59.01
N ASP A 522 21.00 -9.96 60.22
CA ASP A 522 20.20 -9.94 61.45
C ASP A 522 18.80 -9.33 61.32
#